data_AF-U5QJN0-F1
#
_entry.id   AF-U5QJN0-F1
#
_cell.length_a   1.000
_cell.length_b   1.000
_cell.length_c   1.000
_cell.angle_alpha   90.00
_cell.angle_beta   90.00
_cell.angle_gamma   90.00
#
_symmetry.space_group_name_H-M   'P 1'
#
loop_
_entity.id
_entity.type
_entity.pdbx_description
1 polymer ?
#
loop_
_entity_poly.entity_id
_entity_poly.type
_entity_poly.pdbx_seq_one_letter_code
_entity_poly.pdbx_strand_id
1 'polypeptide(L)'
;MIQPTAVFVPWLHMHQPPIWVGEGSSARLTGNLAKMLAGPENSEERWNAGWFARAYVNPARYVLNLAERGLAPRLMLDYSGVLLEELARLSSDGTFAGTWVQDEALGDVVGLLRQALTDYPEAIEVAGTAYSHCYFPATPERDHEAQIREWQRVYSELFGEAALGRVRGFWLPEMGMMGDGEGALRFVRLLKKCGYEWLILPAAALALPTDSRREQLENQVHRLVIEVGGEREEICCVVRDTEMGIRQQSGQTAEGCIDGTRHRGEALRGTGASLPALVVPTSDGENGNVMMFEYFSQGFAPLFERRGEWPDIAFLTVSEYIDRYLPDGPTSTVRLKAEGGSWIGGHQSWQAGTRRQQILAGVEQLSFDLAQLRSQKLPPAQALAVAERALLLCETSCFVYWDSDFWAEQALQCLRWARATLPSA
;
A
#
# COMPACT_ATOMS: atom_id res chain seq x y z
N MET A 1 3.09 29.52 -17.81
CA MET A 1 2.02 28.53 -17.61
C MET A 1 1.13 29.04 -16.49
N ILE A 2 -0.19 28.93 -16.65
CA ILE A 2 -1.15 29.22 -15.58
C ILE A 2 -0.93 28.15 -14.50
N GLN A 3 -0.81 28.56 -13.23
CA GLN A 3 -0.72 27.63 -12.11
C GLN A 3 -2.05 26.86 -12.01
N PRO A 4 -2.05 25.52 -11.94
CA PRO A 4 -3.28 24.76 -11.84
C PRO A 4 -4.01 25.07 -10.53
N THR A 5 -5.32 24.89 -10.56
CA THR A 5 -6.20 24.95 -9.38
C THR A 5 -5.90 23.84 -8.38
N ALA A 6 -5.66 22.65 -8.91
CA ALA A 6 -5.45 21.44 -8.14
C ALA A 6 -4.65 20.43 -8.96
N VAL A 7 -4.07 19.48 -8.26
CA VAL A 7 -3.32 18.35 -8.79
C VAL A 7 -4.06 17.08 -8.39
N PHE A 8 -4.41 16.25 -9.38
CA PHE A 8 -5.01 14.94 -9.16
C PHE A 8 -3.95 13.84 -9.23
N VAL A 9 -3.96 12.95 -8.24
CA VAL A 9 -3.01 11.84 -8.12
C VAL A 9 -3.78 10.53 -7.97
N PRO A 10 -4.03 9.76 -9.06
CA PRO A 10 -4.67 8.47 -8.94
C PRO A 10 -3.72 7.50 -8.22
N TRP A 11 -4.17 6.87 -7.13
CA TRP A 11 -3.40 5.89 -6.37
C TRP A 11 -4.18 4.59 -6.18
N LEU A 12 -3.56 3.46 -6.53
CA LEU A 12 -4.08 2.12 -6.26
C LEU A 12 -3.20 1.34 -5.27
N HIS A 13 -3.81 0.86 -4.19
CA HIS A 13 -3.22 -0.06 -3.22
C HIS A 13 -3.49 -1.50 -3.65
N MET A 14 -2.46 -2.37 -3.64
CA MET A 14 -2.56 -3.74 -4.16
C MET A 14 -2.07 -4.76 -3.13
N HIS A 15 -2.97 -5.63 -2.66
CA HIS A 15 -2.61 -6.67 -1.70
C HIS A 15 -3.44 -7.95 -1.83
N GLN A 16 -2.77 -9.09 -1.77
CA GLN A 16 -3.43 -10.37 -1.49
C GLN A 16 -2.54 -11.21 -0.58
N PRO A 17 -3.05 -11.71 0.56
CA PRO A 17 -2.26 -12.51 1.49
C PRO A 17 -2.11 -13.95 0.97
N PRO A 18 -1.02 -14.65 1.32
CA PRO A 18 -0.98 -16.10 1.16
C PRO A 18 -1.89 -16.81 2.18
N ILE A 19 -2.39 -17.99 1.81
CA ILE A 19 -3.26 -18.84 2.62
C ILE A 19 -2.75 -20.29 2.65
N TRP A 20 -2.95 -20.97 3.76
CA TRP A 20 -2.80 -22.41 3.91
C TRP A 20 -3.88 -23.15 3.13
N VAL A 21 -3.44 -24.03 2.23
CA VAL A 21 -4.28 -24.90 1.42
C VAL A 21 -3.95 -26.35 1.73
N GLY A 22 -4.99 -27.18 1.88
CA GLY A 22 -4.87 -28.59 2.26
C GLY A 22 -4.94 -28.81 3.77
N GLU A 23 -4.88 -30.08 4.18
CA GLU A 23 -4.99 -30.50 5.59
C GLU A 23 -3.82 -31.38 6.02
N GLY A 24 -3.56 -31.42 7.33
CA GLY A 24 -2.53 -32.28 7.92
C GLY A 24 -1.14 -32.08 7.29
N SER A 25 -0.50 -33.18 6.89
CA SER A 25 0.82 -33.16 6.27
C SER A 25 0.86 -32.60 4.83
N SER A 26 -0.30 -32.42 4.19
CA SER A 26 -0.40 -31.84 2.84
C SER A 26 -0.57 -30.32 2.85
N ALA A 27 -0.83 -29.73 4.02
CA ALA A 27 -1.06 -28.30 4.17
C ALA A 27 0.18 -27.50 3.76
N ARG A 28 0.00 -26.57 2.83
CA ARG A 28 1.06 -25.69 2.34
C ARG A 28 0.59 -24.26 2.21
N LEU A 29 1.46 -23.32 2.54
CA LEU A 29 1.22 -21.90 2.32
C LEU A 29 1.29 -21.63 0.81
N THR A 30 0.20 -21.13 0.24
CA THR A 30 0.03 -20.84 -1.18
C THR A 30 -0.49 -19.42 -1.31
N GLY A 31 0.02 -18.66 -2.28
CA GLY A 31 -0.56 -17.37 -2.60
C GLY A 31 -2.05 -17.51 -2.96
N ASN A 32 -2.88 -16.60 -2.45
CA ASN A 32 -4.33 -16.73 -2.60
C ASN A 32 -4.75 -16.61 -4.08
N LEU A 33 -4.09 -15.76 -4.88
CA LEU A 33 -4.39 -15.65 -6.31
C LEU A 33 -4.17 -16.98 -7.02
N ALA A 34 -3.04 -17.64 -6.74
CA ALA A 34 -2.70 -18.93 -7.30
C ALA A 34 -3.67 -20.03 -6.88
N LYS A 35 -4.10 -20.03 -5.62
CA LYS A 35 -5.15 -20.94 -5.13
C LYS A 35 -6.43 -20.75 -5.94
N MET A 36 -6.84 -19.51 -6.14
CA MET A 36 -8.07 -19.18 -6.85
C MET A 36 -7.99 -19.56 -8.34
N LEU A 37 -6.87 -19.26 -9.01
CA LEU A 37 -6.63 -19.63 -10.42
C LEU A 37 -6.60 -21.15 -10.63
N ALA A 38 -6.09 -21.91 -9.66
CA ALA A 38 -6.08 -23.36 -9.67
C ALA A 38 -7.45 -23.99 -9.36
N GLY A 39 -8.47 -23.19 -9.05
CA GLY A 39 -9.82 -23.65 -8.79
C GLY A 39 -10.49 -24.33 -10.00
N PRO A 40 -11.67 -24.95 -9.79
CA PRO A 40 -12.44 -25.56 -10.88
C PRO A 40 -12.70 -24.57 -12.00
N GLU A 41 -12.65 -25.02 -13.26
CA GLU A 41 -12.70 -24.16 -14.46
C GLU A 41 -13.91 -23.20 -14.48
N ASN A 42 -15.06 -23.67 -14.01
CA ASN A 42 -16.31 -22.90 -14.00
C ASN A 42 -16.71 -22.38 -12.60
N SER A 43 -15.76 -22.22 -11.69
CA SER A 43 -16.04 -21.65 -10.36
C SER A 43 -16.03 -20.12 -10.40
N GLU A 44 -16.92 -19.51 -9.60
CA GLU A 44 -16.92 -18.07 -9.34
C GLU A 44 -15.54 -17.60 -8.82
N GLU A 45 -14.90 -18.42 -7.99
CA GLU A 45 -13.57 -18.15 -7.47
C GLU A 45 -12.53 -17.99 -8.59
N ARG A 46 -12.48 -18.92 -9.55
CA ARG A 46 -11.53 -18.86 -10.66
C ARG A 46 -11.87 -17.72 -11.62
N TRP A 47 -13.16 -17.47 -11.84
CA TRP A 47 -13.61 -16.31 -12.61
C TRP A 47 -13.11 -15.01 -11.98
N ASN A 48 -13.32 -14.80 -10.67
CA ASN A 48 -12.83 -13.63 -9.92
C ASN A 48 -11.30 -13.52 -9.97
N ALA A 49 -10.58 -14.65 -9.88
CA ALA A 49 -9.12 -14.68 -9.94
C ALA A 49 -8.56 -14.08 -11.23
N GLY A 50 -9.23 -14.34 -12.37
CA GLY A 50 -8.87 -13.71 -13.63
C GLY A 50 -8.94 -12.19 -13.55
N TRP A 51 -10.02 -11.65 -12.98
CA TRP A 51 -10.19 -10.20 -12.84
C TRP A 51 -9.22 -9.56 -11.85
N PHE A 52 -8.93 -10.21 -10.71
CA PHE A 52 -7.87 -9.77 -9.80
C PHE A 52 -6.52 -9.71 -10.53
N ALA A 53 -6.17 -10.77 -11.25
CA ALA A 53 -4.94 -10.79 -12.03
C ALA A 53 -4.91 -9.71 -13.13
N ARG A 54 -6.06 -9.40 -13.75
CA ARG A 54 -6.17 -8.29 -14.69
C ARG A 54 -5.96 -6.93 -14.02
N ALA A 55 -6.49 -6.74 -12.81
CA ALA A 55 -6.29 -5.53 -12.04
C ALA A 55 -4.79 -5.28 -11.76
N TYR A 56 -3.99 -6.33 -11.57
CA TYR A 56 -2.54 -6.20 -11.34
C TYR A 56 -1.73 -5.88 -12.59
N VAL A 57 -2.16 -6.29 -13.79
CA VAL A 57 -1.45 -5.99 -15.06
C VAL A 57 -1.87 -4.67 -15.70
N ASN A 58 -3.12 -4.24 -15.47
CA ASN A 58 -3.67 -3.02 -16.05
C ASN A 58 -2.86 -1.75 -15.78
N PRO A 59 -2.31 -1.50 -14.57
CA PRO A 59 -1.45 -0.35 -14.33
C PRO A 59 -0.35 -0.20 -15.39
N ALA A 60 0.42 -1.25 -15.62
CA ALA A 60 1.51 -1.24 -16.59
C ALA A 60 1.00 -1.14 -18.03
N ARG A 61 -0.02 -1.94 -18.37
CA ARG A 61 -0.60 -2.00 -19.73
C ARG A 61 -1.14 -0.64 -20.19
N TYR A 62 -1.93 0.02 -19.34
CA TYR A 62 -2.53 1.31 -19.67
C TYR A 62 -1.50 2.43 -19.65
N VAL A 63 -0.57 2.42 -18.70
CA VAL A 63 0.53 3.41 -18.68
C VAL A 63 1.36 3.32 -19.96
N LEU A 64 1.80 2.13 -20.36
CA LEU A 64 2.57 1.93 -21.60
C LEU A 64 1.77 2.43 -22.81
N ASN A 65 0.51 2.00 -22.97
CA ASN A 65 -0.31 2.41 -24.10
C ASN A 65 -0.47 3.94 -24.19
N LEU A 66 -0.80 4.60 -23.08
CA LEU A 66 -1.00 6.05 -23.04
C LEU A 66 0.32 6.81 -23.25
N ALA A 67 1.43 6.30 -22.72
CA ALA A 67 2.74 6.91 -22.86
C ALA A 67 3.29 6.80 -24.28
N GLU A 68 3.13 5.65 -24.96
CA GLU A 68 3.45 5.46 -26.38
C GLU A 68 2.67 6.42 -27.29
N ARG A 69 1.45 6.79 -26.89
CA ARG A 69 0.62 7.80 -27.55
C ARG A 69 1.00 9.25 -27.20
N GLY A 70 1.99 9.47 -26.34
CA GLY A 70 2.47 10.79 -25.92
C GLY A 70 1.57 11.51 -24.90
N LEU A 71 0.69 10.79 -24.18
CA LEU A 71 -0.30 11.39 -23.27
C LEU A 71 0.24 11.68 -21.85
N ALA A 72 1.47 11.24 -21.55
CA ALA A 72 2.18 11.43 -20.28
C ALA A 72 1.31 11.08 -19.04
N PRO A 73 0.92 9.79 -18.88
CA PRO A 73 0.12 9.35 -17.73
C PRO A 73 0.89 9.52 -16.41
N ARG A 74 0.14 9.58 -15.30
CA ARG A 74 0.67 9.58 -13.92
C ARG A 74 -0.18 8.66 -13.05
N LEU A 75 0.46 7.71 -12.37
CA LEU A 75 -0.21 6.76 -11.48
C LEU A 75 0.67 6.49 -10.26
N MET A 76 0.06 6.42 -9.09
CA MET A 76 0.71 5.91 -7.89
C MET A 76 0.25 4.49 -7.59
N LEU A 77 1.20 3.66 -7.16
CA LEU A 77 0.97 2.28 -6.81
C LEU A 77 1.67 1.95 -5.49
N ASP A 78 1.11 1.01 -4.75
CA ASP A 78 1.89 0.26 -3.78
C ASP A 78 1.44 -1.20 -3.80
N TYR A 79 2.40 -2.11 -3.66
CA TYR A 79 2.16 -3.55 -3.65
C TYR A 79 2.79 -4.14 -2.40
N SER A 80 2.04 -4.95 -1.66
CA SER A 80 2.65 -5.78 -0.61
C SER A 80 3.74 -6.69 -1.19
N GLY A 81 4.79 -6.96 -0.42
CA GLY A 81 5.91 -7.79 -0.88
C GLY A 81 5.50 -9.23 -1.19
N VAL A 82 4.60 -9.81 -0.39
CA VAL A 82 4.04 -11.15 -0.62
C VAL A 82 3.28 -11.25 -1.95
N LEU A 83 2.53 -10.20 -2.32
CA LEU A 83 1.85 -10.16 -3.61
C LEU A 83 2.87 -10.05 -4.76
N LEU A 84 3.89 -9.21 -4.63
CA LEU A 84 4.94 -9.09 -5.66
C LEU A 84 5.65 -10.43 -5.94
N GLU A 85 5.98 -11.19 -4.89
CA GLU A 85 6.56 -12.52 -5.06
C GLU A 85 5.58 -13.50 -5.74
N GLU A 86 4.29 -13.44 -5.39
CA GLU A 86 3.27 -14.25 -6.05
C GLU A 86 3.12 -13.89 -7.53
N LEU A 87 3.02 -12.60 -7.87
CA LEU A 87 2.94 -12.13 -9.26
C LEU A 87 4.16 -12.54 -10.06
N ALA A 88 5.36 -12.46 -9.47
CA ALA A 88 6.60 -12.88 -10.13
C ALA A 88 6.62 -14.39 -10.42
N ARG A 89 6.17 -15.20 -9.45
CA ARG A 89 6.06 -16.65 -9.64
C ARG A 89 5.03 -17.00 -10.73
N LEU A 90 3.83 -16.43 -10.67
CA LEU A 90 2.76 -16.68 -11.63
C LEU A 90 3.08 -16.18 -13.05
N SER A 91 3.92 -15.15 -13.15
CA SER A 91 4.45 -14.67 -14.43
C SER A 91 5.49 -15.63 -15.02
N SER A 92 6.33 -16.25 -14.17
CA SER A 92 7.45 -17.10 -14.60
C SER A 92 7.07 -18.58 -14.79
N ASP A 93 6.08 -19.10 -14.06
CA ASP A 93 5.66 -20.50 -14.16
C ASP A 93 4.65 -20.79 -15.29
N GLY A 94 4.31 -19.77 -16.09
CA GLY A 94 3.39 -19.88 -17.22
C GLY A 94 1.90 -19.76 -16.86
N THR A 95 1.56 -19.61 -15.57
CA THR A 95 0.15 -19.49 -15.14
C THR A 95 -0.54 -18.31 -15.80
N PHE A 96 0.07 -17.12 -15.79
CA PHE A 96 -0.53 -15.94 -16.42
C PHE A 96 -0.52 -15.98 -17.95
N ALA A 97 0.50 -16.58 -18.58
CA ALA A 97 0.53 -16.76 -20.02
C ALA A 97 -0.63 -17.65 -20.53
N GLY A 98 -1.05 -18.62 -19.72
CA GLY A 98 -2.22 -19.47 -20.00
C GLY A 98 -3.56 -18.88 -19.56
N THR A 99 -3.58 -17.71 -18.91
CA THR A 99 -4.79 -17.11 -18.36
C THR A 99 -5.29 -15.97 -19.25
N TRP A 100 -6.57 -16.04 -19.58
CA TRP A 100 -7.29 -15.07 -20.41
C TRP A 100 -8.44 -14.48 -19.61
N VAL A 101 -8.64 -13.18 -19.76
CA VAL A 101 -9.78 -12.46 -19.19
C VAL A 101 -10.48 -11.77 -20.34
N GLN A 102 -11.67 -12.26 -20.66
CA GLN A 102 -12.35 -11.93 -21.91
C GLN A 102 -11.42 -12.28 -23.10
N ASP A 103 -11.18 -11.32 -23.99
CA ASP A 103 -10.33 -11.50 -25.17
C ASP A 103 -8.87 -11.09 -24.95
N GLU A 104 -8.47 -10.80 -23.71
CA GLU A 104 -7.12 -10.34 -23.37
C GLU A 104 -6.34 -11.38 -22.57
N ALA A 105 -5.16 -11.75 -23.07
CA ALA A 105 -4.19 -12.53 -22.31
C ALA A 105 -3.56 -11.68 -21.19
N LEU A 106 -3.29 -12.29 -20.04
CA LEU A 106 -2.59 -11.58 -18.96
C LEU A 106 -1.09 -11.38 -19.29
N GLY A 107 -0.42 -12.44 -19.75
CA GLY A 107 0.99 -12.40 -20.13
C GLY A 107 1.95 -12.31 -18.91
N ASP A 108 3.11 -11.68 -19.10
CA ASP A 108 4.10 -11.47 -18.03
C ASP A 108 3.79 -10.17 -17.26
N VAL A 109 3.09 -10.29 -16.14
CA VAL A 109 2.63 -9.15 -15.34
C VAL A 109 3.80 -8.37 -14.76
N VAL A 110 4.77 -9.06 -14.15
CA VAL A 110 5.94 -8.41 -13.55
C VAL A 110 6.88 -7.86 -14.62
N GLY A 111 7.04 -8.56 -15.75
CA GLY A 111 7.79 -8.09 -16.91
C GLY A 111 7.21 -6.79 -17.49
N LEU A 112 5.88 -6.70 -17.63
CA LEU A 112 5.22 -5.50 -18.14
C LEU A 112 5.37 -4.31 -17.17
N LEU A 113 5.22 -4.55 -15.86
CA LEU A 113 5.46 -3.50 -14.85
C LEU A 113 6.93 -3.04 -14.85
N ARG A 114 7.88 -3.97 -14.98
CA ARG A 114 9.31 -3.64 -15.12
C ARG A 114 9.56 -2.78 -16.36
N GLN A 115 8.93 -3.12 -17.49
CA GLN A 115 9.03 -2.33 -18.71
C GLN A 115 8.49 -0.91 -18.48
N ALA A 116 7.29 -0.75 -17.92
CA ALA A 116 6.70 0.56 -17.62
C ALA A 116 7.61 1.41 -16.72
N LEU A 117 8.17 0.83 -15.66
CA LEU A 117 9.09 1.51 -14.74
C LEU A 117 10.44 1.87 -15.39
N THR A 118 10.84 1.19 -16.47
CA THR A 118 12.11 1.42 -17.16
C THR A 118 11.94 2.44 -18.29
N ASP A 119 10.94 2.24 -19.14
CA ASP A 119 10.72 3.03 -20.36
C ASP A 119 10.05 4.37 -20.04
N TYR A 120 9.20 4.43 -19.01
CA TYR A 120 8.44 5.61 -18.60
C TYR A 120 8.49 5.80 -17.07
N PRO A 121 9.68 6.06 -16.50
CA PRO A 121 9.89 6.10 -15.05
C PRO A 121 9.11 7.19 -14.33
N GLU A 122 8.67 8.23 -15.04
CA GLU A 122 7.82 9.30 -14.52
C GLU A 122 6.33 8.96 -14.51
N ALA A 123 5.92 7.89 -15.22
CA ALA A 123 4.51 7.56 -15.37
C ALA A 123 3.93 6.78 -14.18
N ILE A 124 4.78 6.05 -13.45
CA ILE A 124 4.41 5.30 -12.25
C ILE A 124 5.37 5.68 -11.11
N GLU A 125 4.83 6.20 -10.01
CA GLU A 125 5.54 6.25 -8.74
C GLU A 125 5.05 5.11 -7.83
N VAL A 126 5.99 4.29 -7.35
CA VAL A 126 5.70 3.24 -6.37
C VAL A 126 6.04 3.74 -4.96
N ALA A 127 5.10 3.62 -4.02
CA ALA A 127 5.36 3.82 -2.61
C ALA A 127 5.78 2.51 -1.93
N GLY A 128 6.67 2.61 -0.94
CA GLY A 128 7.06 1.50 -0.09
C GLY A 128 5.94 1.09 0.86
N THR A 129 5.96 -0.17 1.29
CA THR A 129 5.01 -0.71 2.28
C THR A 129 5.68 -1.85 3.07
N ALA A 130 4.91 -2.64 3.82
CA ALA A 130 5.38 -3.82 4.52
C ALA A 130 5.38 -5.07 3.63
N TYR A 131 6.33 -5.97 3.87
CA TYR A 131 6.45 -7.23 3.12
C TYR A 131 5.17 -8.06 3.17
N SER A 132 4.65 -8.38 4.37
CA SER A 132 3.45 -9.21 4.53
C SER A 132 2.16 -8.40 4.73
N HIS A 133 2.20 -7.09 4.50
CA HIS A 133 1.09 -6.19 4.79
C HIS A 133 0.69 -6.22 6.28
N CYS A 134 1.67 -6.07 7.17
CA CYS A 134 1.45 -6.11 8.62
C CYS A 134 0.75 -4.85 9.14
N TYR A 135 -0.09 -4.98 10.16
CA TYR A 135 -0.70 -3.81 10.81
C TYR A 135 0.26 -3.23 11.88
N PHE A 136 1.05 -2.21 11.53
CA PHE A 136 2.11 -1.67 12.40
C PHE A 136 1.68 -1.38 13.85
N PRO A 137 0.49 -0.81 14.15
CA PRO A 137 0.06 -0.57 15.52
C PRO A 137 -0.18 -1.84 16.36
N ALA A 138 -0.33 -3.01 15.72
CA ALA A 138 -0.51 -4.30 16.39
C ALA A 138 0.68 -5.26 16.18
N THR A 139 1.62 -4.90 15.31
CA THR A 139 2.81 -5.69 15.01
C THR A 139 3.90 -5.35 16.02
N PRO A 140 4.65 -6.33 16.55
CA PRO A 140 5.72 -6.04 17.50
C PRO A 140 6.74 -5.06 16.91
N GLU A 141 7.10 -4.02 17.67
CA GLU A 141 7.98 -2.95 17.18
C GLU A 141 9.33 -3.47 16.68
N ARG A 142 9.83 -4.55 17.29
CA ARG A 142 11.10 -5.21 16.93
C ARG A 142 11.12 -5.79 15.51
N ASP A 143 9.96 -5.98 14.89
CA ASP A 143 9.85 -6.57 13.55
C ASP A 143 9.56 -5.54 12.46
N HIS A 144 9.26 -4.27 12.84
CA HIS A 144 8.92 -3.21 11.88
C HIS A 144 10.02 -2.99 10.84
N GLU A 145 11.29 -2.99 11.25
CA GLU A 145 12.41 -2.83 10.31
C GLU A 145 12.50 -4.03 9.36
N ALA A 146 12.31 -5.26 9.85
CA ALA A 146 12.38 -6.45 9.02
C ALA A 146 11.28 -6.47 7.95
N GLN A 147 10.05 -6.07 8.30
CA GLN A 147 8.94 -5.92 7.35
C GLN A 147 9.28 -4.96 6.20
N ILE A 148 9.85 -3.81 6.53
CA ILE A 148 10.20 -2.77 5.56
C ILE A 148 11.39 -3.21 4.70
N ARG A 149 12.43 -3.77 5.32
CA ARG A 149 13.65 -4.19 4.62
C ARG A 149 13.41 -5.37 3.69
N GLU A 150 12.57 -6.32 4.10
CA GLU A 150 12.21 -7.45 3.25
C GLU A 150 11.38 -7.01 2.04
N TRP A 151 10.51 -6.01 2.21
CA TRP A 151 9.82 -5.38 1.07
C TRP A 151 10.82 -4.74 0.10
N GLN A 152 11.79 -3.96 0.61
CA GLN A 152 12.83 -3.33 -0.22
C GLN A 152 13.67 -4.37 -0.97
N ARG A 153 14.02 -5.48 -0.32
CA ARG A 153 14.74 -6.61 -0.93
C ARG A 153 13.95 -7.19 -2.11
N VAL A 154 12.70 -7.57 -1.87
CA VAL A 154 11.82 -8.13 -2.92
C VAL A 154 11.66 -7.15 -4.09
N TYR A 155 11.37 -5.88 -3.80
CA TYR A 155 11.20 -4.86 -4.83
C TYR A 155 12.47 -4.65 -5.66
N SER A 156 13.64 -4.58 -5.02
CA SER A 156 14.92 -4.47 -5.72
C SER A 156 15.25 -5.71 -6.56
N GLU A 157 14.97 -6.92 -6.07
CA GLU A 157 15.19 -8.14 -6.84
C GLU A 157 14.34 -8.20 -8.11
N LEU A 158 13.11 -7.67 -8.05
CA LEU A 158 12.19 -7.69 -9.19
C LEU A 158 12.43 -6.54 -10.18
N PHE A 159 12.74 -5.34 -9.69
CA PHE A 159 12.76 -4.12 -10.51
C PHE A 159 14.10 -3.38 -10.53
N GLY A 160 15.07 -3.81 -9.72
CA GLY A 160 16.43 -3.27 -9.64
C GLY A 160 16.60 -2.12 -8.66
N GLU A 161 17.84 -1.92 -8.20
CA GLU A 161 18.24 -0.86 -7.26
C GLU A 161 17.88 0.56 -7.76
N ALA A 162 17.95 0.80 -9.06
CA ALA A 162 17.57 2.09 -9.64
C ALA A 162 16.07 2.38 -9.47
N ALA A 163 15.21 1.36 -9.56
CA ALA A 163 13.79 1.51 -9.30
C ALA A 163 13.53 1.70 -7.80
N LEU A 164 14.22 0.94 -6.93
CA LEU A 164 14.12 1.11 -5.47
C LEU A 164 14.55 2.51 -5.03
N GLY A 165 15.61 3.07 -5.62
CA GLY A 165 16.10 4.43 -5.32
C GLY A 165 15.11 5.55 -5.67
N ARG A 166 14.03 5.27 -6.41
CA ARG A 166 12.94 6.22 -6.69
C ARG A 166 11.78 6.12 -5.70
N VAL A 167 11.76 5.13 -4.83
CA VAL A 167 10.71 4.93 -3.83
C VAL A 167 10.94 5.90 -2.66
N ARG A 168 10.23 7.03 -2.69
CA ARG A 168 10.36 8.11 -1.67
C ARG A 168 9.24 8.09 -0.63
N GLY A 169 8.06 7.60 -1.03
CA GLY A 169 6.87 7.54 -0.19
C GLY A 169 6.69 6.23 0.56
N PHE A 170 5.96 6.29 1.67
CA PHE A 170 5.55 5.10 2.43
C PHE A 170 4.04 5.02 2.64
N TRP A 171 3.46 3.90 2.24
CA TRP A 171 2.12 3.43 2.57
C TRP A 171 2.19 2.50 3.78
N LEU A 172 1.57 2.88 4.88
CA LEU A 172 1.35 1.95 5.99
C LEU A 172 0.18 1.02 5.59
N PRO A 173 0.29 -0.32 5.72
CA PRO A 173 -0.85 -1.21 5.56
C PRO A 173 -2.08 -0.70 6.31
N GLU A 174 -3.23 -0.64 5.63
CA GLU A 174 -4.50 -0.10 6.16
C GLU A 174 -4.45 1.38 6.58
N MET A 175 -3.38 2.07 6.17
CA MET A 175 -2.89 3.31 6.74
C MET A 175 -2.88 3.34 8.28
N GLY A 176 -2.58 2.19 8.90
CA GLY A 176 -2.57 2.03 10.34
C GLY A 176 -1.38 2.75 10.97
N MET A 177 -1.64 3.87 11.63
CA MET A 177 -0.63 4.68 12.31
C MET A 177 -0.88 4.71 13.81
N MET A 178 0.17 4.51 14.58
CA MET A 178 0.13 4.58 16.05
C MET A 178 -0.09 6.02 16.54
N GLY A 179 -0.49 6.17 17.80
CA GLY A 179 -0.73 7.47 18.43
C GLY A 179 0.53 8.31 18.67
N ASP A 180 0.34 9.54 19.17
CA ASP A 180 1.37 10.59 19.35
C ASP A 180 2.43 10.33 20.44
N GLY A 181 2.76 9.07 20.71
CA GLY A 181 3.75 8.63 21.70
C GLY A 181 5.13 8.26 21.12
N GLU A 182 6.00 7.72 21.99
CA GLU A 182 7.38 7.37 21.63
C GLU A 182 7.47 6.36 20.48
N GLY A 183 6.50 5.45 20.36
CA GLY A 183 6.45 4.48 19.28
C GLY A 183 6.36 5.16 17.90
N ALA A 184 5.55 6.23 17.78
CA ALA A 184 5.47 6.99 16.52
C ALA A 184 6.77 7.71 16.20
N LEU A 185 7.44 8.26 17.23
CA LEU A 185 8.73 8.92 17.09
C LEU A 185 9.80 7.93 16.58
N ARG A 186 9.86 6.73 17.16
CA ARG A 186 10.76 5.66 16.69
C ARG A 186 10.39 5.15 15.29
N PHE A 187 9.10 5.07 14.98
CA PHE A 187 8.63 4.67 13.66
C PHE A 187 9.03 5.67 12.57
N VAL A 188 8.87 6.98 12.78
CA VAL A 188 9.31 8.00 11.82
C VAL A 188 10.84 7.97 11.63
N ARG A 189 11.62 7.73 12.69
CA ARG A 189 13.07 7.51 12.55
C ARG A 189 13.38 6.29 11.70
N LEU A 190 12.65 5.21 11.90
CA LEU A 190 12.79 3.99 11.10
C LEU A 190 12.48 4.25 9.63
N LEU A 191 11.39 4.96 9.31
CA LEU A 191 11.07 5.31 7.93
C LEU A 191 12.21 6.11 7.27
N LYS A 192 12.74 7.12 7.96
CA LYS A 192 13.88 7.93 7.48
C LYS A 192 15.16 7.08 7.34
N LYS A 193 15.44 6.18 8.28
CA LYS A 193 16.55 5.21 8.21
C LYS A 193 16.42 4.27 7.00
N CYS A 194 15.19 3.96 6.59
CA CYS A 194 14.89 3.15 5.42
C CYS A 194 14.88 3.94 4.11
N GLY A 195 15.06 5.27 4.14
CA GLY A 195 15.17 6.11 2.96
C GLY A 195 13.87 6.78 2.52
N TYR A 196 12.79 6.67 3.31
CA TYR A 196 11.52 7.34 2.98
C TYR A 196 11.54 8.81 3.41
N GLU A 197 11.01 9.67 2.54
CA GLU A 197 10.97 11.12 2.70
C GLU A 197 9.59 11.64 3.09
N TRP A 198 8.55 10.91 2.70
CA TRP A 198 7.17 11.25 2.99
C TRP A 198 6.33 9.99 3.25
N LEU A 199 5.22 10.17 3.96
CA LEU A 199 4.22 9.14 4.18
C LEU A 199 2.82 9.67 3.87
N ILE A 200 1.86 8.76 3.69
CA ILE A 200 0.45 9.12 3.51
C ILE A 200 -0.42 8.61 4.66
N LEU A 201 -1.29 9.47 5.20
CA LEU A 201 -2.19 9.14 6.31
C LEU A 201 -3.64 9.53 6.02
N PRO A 202 -4.62 8.90 6.69
CA PRO A 202 -5.99 9.36 6.70
C PRO A 202 -6.15 10.51 7.71
N ALA A 203 -7.11 11.40 7.45
CA ALA A 203 -7.51 12.40 8.42
C ALA A 203 -7.90 11.78 9.78
N ALA A 204 -8.36 10.53 9.79
CA ALA A 204 -8.70 9.79 11.00
C ALA A 204 -7.52 9.62 11.98
N ALA A 205 -6.27 9.56 11.49
CA ALA A 205 -5.07 9.41 12.33
C ALA A 205 -4.49 10.74 12.83
N LEU A 206 -4.98 11.88 12.32
CA LEU A 206 -4.44 13.20 12.58
C LEU A 206 -5.35 14.01 13.49
N ALA A 207 -4.75 14.76 14.42
CA ALA A 207 -5.48 15.74 15.20
C ALA A 207 -5.93 16.88 14.28
N LEU A 208 -7.25 17.08 14.15
CA LEU A 208 -7.80 18.22 13.42
C LEU A 208 -7.51 19.50 14.22
N PRO A 209 -6.86 20.52 13.65
CA PRO A 209 -6.88 21.85 14.22
C PRO A 209 -8.34 22.31 14.44
N THR A 210 -8.63 22.90 15.61
CA THR A 210 -9.99 23.24 16.08
C THR A 210 -10.83 24.04 15.06
N ASP A 211 -10.19 24.81 14.17
CA ASP A 211 -10.85 25.66 13.17
C ASP A 211 -10.59 25.22 11.71
N SER A 212 -9.96 24.07 11.50
CA SER A 212 -9.62 23.59 10.16
C SER A 212 -10.78 22.87 9.47
N ARG A 213 -11.01 23.19 8.20
CA ARG A 213 -11.92 22.41 7.36
C ARG A 213 -11.23 21.12 6.91
N ARG A 214 -12.01 20.08 6.64
CA ARG A 214 -11.48 18.78 6.17
C ARG A 214 -10.59 18.94 4.95
N GLU A 215 -10.93 19.83 4.02
CA GLU A 215 -10.17 20.10 2.79
C GLU A 215 -8.80 20.71 3.08
N GLN A 216 -8.67 21.52 4.14
CA GLN A 216 -7.36 22.05 4.56
C GLN A 216 -6.45 20.93 5.10
N LEU A 217 -7.03 19.88 5.69
CA LEU A 217 -6.26 18.72 6.12
C LEU A 217 -5.97 17.77 4.95
N GLU A 218 -7.01 17.32 4.23
CA GLU A 218 -6.92 16.26 3.22
C GLU A 218 -6.29 16.71 1.89
N ASN A 219 -6.33 17.99 1.53
CA ASN A 219 -5.91 18.44 0.19
C ASN A 219 -4.60 19.25 0.17
N GLN A 220 -3.73 19.00 1.16
CA GLN A 220 -2.41 19.62 1.30
C GLN A 220 -1.39 18.59 1.80
N VAL A 221 -0.10 18.94 1.63
CA VAL A 221 1.00 18.24 2.31
C VAL A 221 1.34 19.02 3.56
N HIS A 222 1.52 18.32 4.67
CA HIS A 222 1.83 18.90 5.98
C HIS A 222 3.16 18.40 6.50
N ARG A 223 3.75 19.14 7.42
CA ARG A 223 4.82 18.64 8.29
C ARG A 223 4.16 17.85 9.42
N LEU A 224 4.31 16.53 9.43
CA LEU A 224 3.92 15.75 10.60
C LEU A 224 4.99 15.92 11.67
N VAL A 225 4.62 16.45 12.83
CA VAL A 225 5.53 16.66 13.96
C VAL A 225 5.15 15.74 15.10
N ILE A 226 6.13 14.99 15.61
CA ILE A 226 6.01 14.13 16.78
C ILE A 226 7.01 14.64 17.82
N GLU A 227 6.52 14.98 19.01
CA GLU A 227 7.34 15.53 20.09
C GLU A 227 6.98 14.84 21.40
N VAL A 228 7.92 14.07 21.96
CA VAL A 228 7.72 13.26 23.16
C VAL A 228 9.01 13.27 23.97
N GLY A 229 8.91 13.52 25.29
CA GLY A 229 10.06 13.45 26.19
C GLY A 229 11.20 14.42 25.88
N GLY A 230 10.93 15.52 25.16
CA GLY A 230 11.95 16.48 24.71
C GLY A 230 12.65 16.09 23.41
N GLU A 231 12.34 14.94 22.83
CA GLU A 231 12.76 14.55 21.49
C GLU A 231 11.72 14.97 20.45
N ARG A 232 12.18 15.30 19.25
CA ARG A 232 11.33 15.73 18.14
C ARG A 232 11.75 15.06 16.85
N GLU A 233 10.77 14.57 16.11
CA GLU A 233 10.92 14.11 14.73
C GLU A 233 9.86 14.72 13.84
N GLU A 234 10.20 14.81 12.56
CA GLU A 234 9.28 15.30 11.54
C GLU A 234 9.51 14.61 10.19
N ILE A 235 8.42 14.50 9.43
CA ILE A 235 8.38 13.94 8.07
C ILE A 235 7.25 14.61 7.28
N CYS A 236 7.39 14.69 5.95
CA CYS A 236 6.31 15.14 5.08
C CYS A 236 5.14 14.15 5.16
N CYS A 237 3.94 14.67 5.36
CA CYS A 237 2.71 13.91 5.48
C CYS A 237 1.72 14.36 4.42
N VAL A 238 1.50 13.49 3.44
CA VAL A 238 0.36 13.58 2.54
C VAL A 238 -0.86 13.09 3.30
N VAL A 239 -2.00 13.72 3.09
CA VAL A 239 -3.26 13.22 3.63
C VAL A 239 -4.10 12.73 2.47
N ARG A 240 -4.65 11.53 2.57
CA ARG A 240 -5.55 11.02 1.51
C ARG A 240 -6.84 11.82 1.47
N ASP A 241 -7.41 11.91 0.28
CA ASP A 241 -8.79 12.35 0.12
C ASP A 241 -9.73 11.17 0.36
N THR A 242 -10.40 11.18 1.51
CA THR A 242 -11.21 10.04 1.95
C THR A 242 -12.42 9.86 1.04
N GLU A 243 -13.12 10.96 0.76
CA GLU A 243 -14.34 10.94 -0.04
C GLU A 243 -14.05 10.56 -1.50
N MET A 244 -13.00 11.12 -2.12
CA MET A 244 -12.62 10.74 -3.48
C MET A 244 -12.18 9.29 -3.57
N GLY A 245 -11.47 8.76 -2.58
CA GLY A 245 -11.12 7.34 -2.55
C GLY A 245 -12.34 6.42 -2.52
N ILE A 246 -13.42 6.81 -1.85
CA ILE A 246 -14.69 6.04 -1.84
C ILE A 246 -15.41 6.15 -3.19
N ARG A 247 -15.47 7.35 -3.76
CA ARG A 247 -16.09 7.57 -5.08
C ARG A 247 -15.33 6.84 -6.19
N GLN A 248 -14.00 6.86 -6.15
CA GLN A 248 -13.14 6.11 -7.07
C GLN A 248 -13.48 4.61 -7.06
N GLN A 249 -13.56 3.99 -5.87
CA GLN A 249 -13.95 2.58 -5.71
C GLN A 249 -15.37 2.27 -6.20
N SER A 250 -16.23 3.29 -6.21
CA SER A 250 -17.62 3.18 -6.64
C SER A 250 -17.81 3.47 -8.14
N GLY A 251 -16.72 3.60 -8.90
CA GLY A 251 -16.77 3.76 -10.36
C GLY A 251 -16.92 5.20 -10.86
N GLN A 252 -16.30 6.15 -10.18
CA GLN A 252 -16.32 7.54 -10.62
C GLN A 252 -15.69 7.71 -12.02
N THR A 253 -16.39 8.43 -12.89
CA THR A 253 -15.89 8.78 -14.23
C THR A 253 -14.76 9.81 -14.17
N ALA A 254 -14.02 9.97 -15.27
CA ALA A 254 -12.99 11.00 -15.37
C ALA A 254 -13.54 12.41 -15.10
N GLU A 255 -14.70 12.80 -15.65
CA GLU A 255 -15.32 14.10 -15.36
C GLU A 255 -15.66 14.25 -13.89
N GLY A 256 -16.19 13.20 -13.26
CA GLY A 256 -16.47 13.21 -11.84
C GLY A 256 -15.20 13.45 -11.01
N CYS A 257 -14.09 12.79 -11.35
CA CYS A 257 -12.80 12.99 -10.69
C CYS A 257 -12.32 14.44 -10.87
N ILE A 258 -12.44 14.99 -12.07
CA ILE A 258 -12.03 16.36 -12.39
C ILE A 258 -12.87 17.40 -11.65
N ASP A 259 -14.19 17.26 -11.66
CA ASP A 259 -15.10 18.18 -10.96
C ASP A 259 -14.88 18.12 -9.45
N GLY A 260 -14.71 16.91 -8.91
CA GLY A 260 -14.36 16.71 -7.50
C GLY A 260 -13.04 17.38 -7.14
N THR A 261 -12.02 17.24 -8.00
CA THR A 261 -10.69 17.85 -7.83
C THR A 261 -10.74 19.37 -7.91
N ARG A 262 -11.48 19.92 -8.88
CA ARG A 262 -11.69 21.37 -9.03
C ARG A 262 -12.37 21.96 -7.82
N HIS A 263 -13.42 21.30 -7.32
CA HIS A 263 -14.12 21.72 -6.10
C HIS A 263 -13.17 21.83 -4.90
N ARG A 264 -12.27 20.85 -4.71
CA ARG A 264 -11.27 20.86 -3.63
C ARG A 264 -10.26 21.99 -3.79
N GLY A 265 -9.79 22.25 -5.00
CA GLY A 265 -8.91 23.38 -5.30
C GLY A 265 -9.57 24.74 -5.05
N GLU A 266 -10.85 24.90 -5.41
CA GLU A 266 -11.63 26.10 -5.09
C GLU A 266 -11.84 26.27 -3.59
N ALA A 267 -12.22 25.19 -2.89
CA ALA A 267 -12.42 25.20 -1.45
C ALA A 267 -11.15 25.59 -0.70
N LEU A 268 -10.00 25.01 -1.08
CA LEU A 268 -8.71 25.30 -0.46
C LEU A 268 -8.26 26.74 -0.72
N ARG A 269 -8.39 27.24 -1.96
CA ARG A 269 -8.11 28.64 -2.28
C ARG A 269 -9.00 29.61 -1.52
N GLY A 270 -10.25 29.24 -1.27
CA GLY A 270 -11.17 30.00 -0.41
C GLY A 270 -10.67 30.20 1.03
N THR A 271 -9.66 29.43 1.45
CA THR A 271 -9.00 29.59 2.77
C THR A 271 -7.77 30.50 2.74
N GLY A 272 -7.42 31.06 1.58
CA GLY A 272 -6.22 31.90 1.39
C GLY A 272 -4.95 31.13 1.03
N ALA A 273 -5.03 29.81 0.83
CA ALA A 273 -3.90 29.01 0.35
C ALA A 273 -3.50 29.41 -1.08
N SER A 274 -2.19 29.51 -1.31
CA SER A 274 -1.60 29.93 -2.60
C SER A 274 -1.17 28.76 -3.49
N LEU A 275 -0.98 27.57 -2.92
CA LEU A 275 -0.58 26.36 -3.64
C LEU A 275 -1.80 25.64 -4.22
N PRO A 276 -1.66 24.90 -5.35
CA PRO A 276 -2.74 24.06 -5.85
C PRO A 276 -3.11 23.01 -4.80
N ALA A 277 -4.39 22.66 -4.69
CA ALA A 277 -4.77 21.53 -3.84
C ALA A 277 -4.14 20.22 -4.34
N LEU A 278 -3.65 19.37 -3.43
CA LEU A 278 -3.19 18.02 -3.76
C LEU A 278 -4.30 17.02 -3.44
N VAL A 279 -4.90 16.42 -4.47
CA VAL A 279 -6.03 15.48 -4.32
C VAL A 279 -5.53 14.07 -4.60
N VAL A 280 -5.36 13.29 -3.53
CA VAL A 280 -4.84 11.90 -3.59
C VAL A 280 -5.93 10.91 -3.16
N PRO A 281 -6.83 10.50 -4.07
CA PRO A 281 -7.70 9.37 -3.81
C PRO A 281 -6.89 8.09 -3.74
N THR A 282 -7.09 7.33 -2.67
CA THR A 282 -6.49 6.01 -2.49
C THR A 282 -7.59 4.96 -2.45
N SER A 283 -7.36 3.84 -3.14
CA SER A 283 -8.35 2.78 -3.32
C SER A 283 -7.67 1.42 -3.45
N ASP A 284 -8.32 0.37 -2.96
CA ASP A 284 -7.96 -1.01 -3.29
C ASP A 284 -8.12 -1.24 -4.80
N GLY A 285 -7.03 -1.58 -5.48
CA GLY A 285 -7.00 -1.73 -6.93
C GLY A 285 -7.67 -3.02 -7.42
N GLU A 286 -7.59 -4.08 -6.63
CA GLU A 286 -8.27 -5.37 -6.86
C GLU A 286 -9.69 -5.45 -6.31
N ASN A 287 -10.27 -4.34 -5.80
CA ASN A 287 -11.61 -4.38 -5.21
C ASN A 287 -12.66 -4.89 -6.23
N GLY A 288 -13.42 -5.92 -5.85
CA GLY A 288 -14.29 -6.75 -6.70
C GLY A 288 -15.45 -6.06 -7.46
N ASN A 289 -15.49 -4.73 -7.48
CA ASN A 289 -16.49 -3.91 -8.16
C ASN A 289 -15.87 -3.21 -9.37
N VAL A 290 -16.29 -1.97 -9.64
CA VAL A 290 -15.89 -1.17 -10.81
C VAL A 290 -14.36 -1.07 -10.98
N MET A 291 -13.58 -1.18 -9.90
CA MET A 291 -12.12 -1.16 -9.94
C MET A 291 -11.52 -2.21 -10.88
N MET A 292 -12.00 -3.46 -10.83
CA MET A 292 -11.47 -4.52 -11.71
C MET A 292 -11.96 -4.42 -13.16
N PHE A 293 -13.20 -3.94 -13.34
CA PHE A 293 -13.91 -4.06 -14.61
C PHE A 293 -13.77 -2.83 -15.50
N GLU A 294 -13.88 -1.64 -14.93
CA GLU A 294 -14.09 -0.41 -15.71
C GLU A 294 -13.13 0.72 -15.34
N TYR A 295 -12.49 0.70 -14.16
CA TYR A 295 -11.65 1.81 -13.71
C TYR A 295 -10.62 2.25 -14.76
N PHE A 296 -9.89 1.32 -15.35
CA PHE A 296 -8.85 1.70 -16.30
C PHE A 296 -9.39 2.21 -17.64
N SER A 297 -10.40 1.54 -18.21
CA SER A 297 -10.97 1.90 -19.51
C SER A 297 -11.90 3.10 -19.45
N GLN A 298 -12.68 3.25 -18.39
CA GLN A 298 -13.72 4.28 -18.25
C GLN A 298 -13.32 5.43 -17.29
N GLY A 299 -12.33 5.22 -16.42
CA GLY A 299 -11.84 6.22 -15.47
C GLY A 299 -10.44 6.74 -15.82
N PHE A 300 -9.42 5.89 -15.62
CA PHE A 300 -8.01 6.25 -15.74
C PHE A 300 -7.60 6.73 -17.14
N ALA A 301 -7.86 5.94 -18.20
CA ALA A 301 -7.47 6.34 -19.55
C ALA A 301 -8.12 7.67 -20.00
N PRO A 302 -9.43 7.87 -19.81
CA PRO A 302 -10.07 9.14 -20.16
C PRO A 302 -9.47 10.37 -19.44
N LEU A 303 -8.92 10.23 -18.22
CA LEU A 303 -8.23 11.35 -17.53
C LEU A 303 -7.06 11.91 -18.34
N PHE A 304 -6.34 11.05 -19.06
CA PHE A 304 -5.17 11.45 -19.85
C PHE A 304 -5.50 11.71 -21.32
N GLU A 305 -6.44 10.96 -21.89
CA GLU A 305 -6.89 11.16 -23.28
C GLU A 305 -7.57 12.52 -23.47
N ARG A 306 -8.30 12.98 -22.44
CA ARG A 306 -9.09 14.21 -22.47
C ARG A 306 -8.51 15.33 -21.60
N ARG A 307 -7.28 15.17 -21.11
CA ARG A 307 -6.58 16.18 -20.26
C ARG A 307 -6.63 17.61 -20.82
N GLY A 308 -6.66 17.77 -22.14
CA GLY A 308 -6.75 19.08 -22.80
C GLY A 308 -8.05 19.83 -22.55
N GLU A 309 -9.11 19.14 -22.14
CA GLU A 309 -10.40 19.72 -21.73
C GLU A 309 -10.32 20.39 -20.34
N TRP A 310 -9.29 20.07 -19.54
CA TRP A 310 -9.19 20.50 -18.13
C TRP A 310 -7.84 21.20 -17.85
N PRO A 311 -7.55 22.34 -18.51
CA PRO A 311 -6.26 23.03 -18.38
C PRO A 311 -6.00 23.59 -16.96
N ASP A 312 -7.02 23.62 -16.11
CA ASP A 312 -6.94 24.07 -14.72
C ASP A 312 -6.56 22.96 -13.73
N ILE A 313 -6.50 21.70 -14.17
CA ILE A 313 -6.14 20.55 -13.34
C ILE A 313 -4.84 19.93 -13.88
N ALA A 314 -3.89 19.69 -12.97
CA ALA A 314 -2.64 19.00 -13.30
C ALA A 314 -2.68 17.55 -12.83
N PHE A 315 -1.87 16.70 -13.45
CA PHE A 315 -1.59 15.34 -13.02
C PHE A 315 -0.11 15.24 -12.69
N LEU A 316 0.19 14.87 -11.46
CA LEU A 316 1.56 14.65 -10.97
C LEU A 316 1.52 13.43 -10.06
N THR A 317 2.68 12.81 -9.85
CA THR A 317 2.88 11.95 -8.68
C THR A 317 3.05 12.80 -7.41
N VAL A 318 2.99 12.18 -6.23
CA VAL A 318 3.20 12.90 -4.96
C VAL A 318 4.59 13.53 -4.91
N SER A 319 5.62 12.77 -5.29
CA SER A 319 7.00 13.28 -5.27
C SER A 319 7.19 14.44 -6.24
N GLU A 320 6.62 14.37 -7.46
CA GLU A 320 6.63 15.49 -8.41
C GLU A 320 5.91 16.73 -7.86
N TYR A 321 4.81 16.56 -7.10
CA TYR A 321 4.13 17.67 -6.45
C TYR A 321 5.00 18.32 -5.37
N ILE A 322 5.62 17.51 -4.50
CA ILE A 322 6.50 17.99 -3.42
C ILE A 322 7.67 18.76 -4.01
N ASP A 323 8.38 18.20 -5.00
CA ASP A 323 9.54 18.84 -5.63
C ASP A 323 9.17 20.15 -6.31
N ARG A 324 7.97 20.22 -6.91
CA ARG A 324 7.53 21.40 -7.67
C ARG A 324 7.01 22.54 -6.78
N TYR A 325 6.24 22.22 -5.75
CA TYR A 325 5.50 23.22 -4.98
C TYR A 325 6.00 23.41 -3.55
N LEU A 326 6.83 22.49 -3.04
CA LEU A 326 7.31 22.48 -1.66
C LEU A 326 8.84 22.27 -1.59
N PRO A 327 9.67 23.02 -2.35
CA PRO A 327 11.13 22.84 -2.33
C PRO A 327 11.75 23.10 -0.95
N ASP A 328 11.12 23.97 -0.14
CA ASP A 328 11.51 24.28 1.24
C ASP A 328 10.71 23.45 2.28
N GLY A 329 9.93 22.48 1.82
CA GLY A 329 9.01 21.66 2.60
C GLY A 329 7.66 22.32 2.89
N PRO A 330 6.73 21.57 3.53
CA PRO A 330 5.39 22.04 3.86
C PRO A 330 5.43 23.12 4.97
N THR A 331 4.54 24.11 4.82
CA THR A 331 4.37 25.23 5.76
C THR A 331 3.34 24.94 6.85
N SER A 332 2.34 24.10 6.53
CA SER A 332 1.37 23.61 7.52
C SER A 332 1.97 22.48 8.35
N THR A 333 1.49 22.33 9.58
CA THR A 333 1.94 21.30 10.52
C THR A 333 0.74 20.53 11.05
N VAL A 334 0.89 19.21 11.21
CA VAL A 334 -0.09 18.32 11.81
C VAL A 334 0.55 17.49 12.91
N ARG A 335 -0.30 16.96 13.82
CA ARG A 335 0.08 16.01 14.86
C ARG A 335 -0.80 14.76 14.74
N LEU A 336 -0.31 13.65 15.26
CA LEU A 336 -1.12 12.43 15.42
C LEU A 336 -2.17 12.66 16.51
N LYS A 337 -3.27 11.91 16.43
CA LYS A 337 -4.16 11.75 17.57
C LYS A 337 -3.48 10.91 18.65
N ALA A 338 -3.92 11.06 19.90
CA ALA A 338 -3.41 10.27 21.02
C ALA A 338 -3.57 8.75 20.79
N GLU A 339 -4.70 8.36 20.20
CA GLU A 339 -5.01 6.98 19.90
C GLU A 339 -4.44 6.49 18.56
N GLY A 340 -3.98 7.39 17.68
CA GLY A 340 -3.63 7.05 16.29
C GLY A 340 -4.86 6.85 15.40
N GLY A 341 -4.73 6.03 14.35
CA GLY A 341 -5.86 5.70 13.50
C GLY A 341 -5.51 4.84 12.28
N SER A 342 -6.51 4.56 11.47
CA SER A 342 -6.44 3.83 10.20
C SER A 342 -7.37 4.46 9.19
N TRP A 343 -7.31 3.99 7.95
CA TRP A 343 -8.18 4.50 6.90
C TRP A 343 -9.68 4.17 7.08
N ILE A 344 -10.03 3.29 8.04
CA ILE A 344 -11.43 2.99 8.44
C ILE A 344 -11.77 3.50 9.85
N GLY A 345 -10.94 4.38 10.43
CA GLY A 345 -11.18 4.95 11.75
C GLY A 345 -10.15 4.50 12.77
N GLY A 346 -10.57 3.81 13.83
CA GLY A 346 -9.66 3.36 14.90
C GLY A 346 -8.98 2.02 14.62
N HIS A 347 -8.44 1.41 15.67
CA HIS A 347 -7.69 0.15 15.61
C HIS A 347 -8.55 -1.11 15.89
N GLN A 348 -9.86 -0.95 16.11
CA GLN A 348 -10.73 -2.01 16.62
C GLN A 348 -10.77 -3.23 15.68
N SER A 349 -10.79 -3.02 14.36
CA SER A 349 -10.83 -4.11 13.38
C SER A 349 -9.59 -5.00 13.38
N TRP A 350 -8.50 -4.59 14.02
CA TRP A 350 -7.27 -5.38 14.14
C TRP A 350 -6.92 -5.78 15.57
N GLN A 351 -7.45 -5.07 16.58
CA GLN A 351 -7.07 -5.28 17.97
C GLN A 351 -8.24 -5.72 18.88
N ALA A 352 -9.49 -5.38 18.56
CA ALA A 352 -10.60 -5.66 19.48
C ALA A 352 -11.08 -7.13 19.39
N GLY A 353 -11.27 -7.74 20.56
CA GLY A 353 -11.86 -9.07 20.69
C GLY A 353 -10.85 -10.18 21.02
N THR A 354 -11.34 -11.19 21.76
CA THR A 354 -10.51 -12.27 22.32
C THR A 354 -9.71 -13.02 21.26
N ARG A 355 -10.33 -13.33 20.12
CA ARG A 355 -9.70 -14.06 19.02
C ARG A 355 -8.50 -13.31 18.43
N ARG A 356 -8.67 -12.01 18.14
CA ARG A 356 -7.57 -11.16 17.65
C ARG A 356 -6.43 -11.09 18.66
N GLN A 357 -6.76 -10.86 19.93
CA GLN A 357 -5.78 -10.79 21.01
C GLN A 357 -4.99 -12.10 21.19
N GLN A 358 -5.63 -13.26 21.02
CA GLN A 358 -4.93 -14.55 21.04
C GLN A 358 -3.94 -14.70 19.88
N ILE A 359 -4.32 -14.30 18.67
CA ILE A 359 -3.43 -14.33 17.50
C ILE A 359 -2.25 -13.38 17.71
N LEU A 360 -2.52 -12.13 18.10
CA LEU A 360 -1.50 -11.11 18.35
C LEU A 360 -0.52 -11.53 19.47
N ALA A 361 -1.01 -12.13 20.55
CA ALA A 361 -0.16 -12.67 21.61
C ALA A 361 0.72 -13.83 21.11
N GLY A 362 0.21 -14.64 20.19
CA GLY A 362 0.97 -15.71 19.54
C GLY A 362 2.11 -15.19 18.68
N VAL A 363 1.86 -14.13 17.92
CA VAL A 363 2.86 -13.40 17.11
C VAL A 363 3.90 -12.74 18.01
N GLU A 364 3.46 -12.02 19.05
CA GLU A 364 4.34 -11.40 20.04
C GLU A 364 5.28 -12.43 20.67
N GLN A 365 4.76 -13.57 21.13
CA GLN A 365 5.61 -14.61 21.72
C GLN A 365 6.59 -15.20 20.71
N LEU A 366 6.16 -15.50 19.48
CA LEU A 366 7.05 -16.04 18.43
C LEU A 366 8.20 -15.07 18.13
N SER A 367 7.87 -13.79 18.00
CA SER A 367 8.84 -12.75 17.73
C SER A 367 9.82 -12.54 18.90
N PHE A 368 9.33 -12.64 20.14
CA PHE A 368 10.19 -12.63 21.33
C PHE A 368 11.15 -13.82 21.36
N ASP A 369 10.66 -15.03 21.11
CA ASP A 369 11.45 -16.27 21.06
C ASP A 369 12.58 -16.15 20.02
N LEU A 370 12.26 -15.61 18.84
CA LEU A 370 13.23 -15.37 17.77
C LEU A 370 14.27 -14.32 18.15
N ALA A 371 13.87 -13.22 18.79
CA ALA A 371 14.79 -12.20 19.29
C ALA A 371 15.77 -12.76 20.34
N GLN A 372 15.31 -13.66 21.22
CA GLN A 372 16.18 -14.34 22.17
C GLN A 372 17.23 -15.21 21.45
N LEU A 373 16.81 -16.02 20.48
CA LEU A 373 17.73 -16.86 19.69
C LEU A 373 18.80 -16.03 18.95
N ARG A 374 18.40 -14.88 18.37
CA ARG A 374 19.33 -13.91 17.76
C ARG A 374 20.37 -13.43 18.76
N SER A 375 19.95 -13.05 19.96
CA SER A 375 20.85 -12.51 20.99
C SER A 375 21.91 -13.52 21.45
N GLN A 376 21.56 -14.81 21.44
CA GLN A 376 22.44 -15.89 21.91
C GLN A 376 23.44 -16.36 20.84
N LYS A 377 23.29 -15.91 19.58
CA LYS A 377 24.12 -16.32 18.42
C LYS A 377 24.24 -17.84 18.24
N LEU A 378 23.23 -18.59 18.68
CA LEU A 378 23.24 -20.05 18.66
C LEU A 378 23.01 -20.65 17.26
N PRO A 379 22.01 -20.22 16.48
CA PRO A 379 21.67 -20.91 15.23
C PRO A 379 22.45 -20.43 14.01
N PRO A 380 22.62 -21.28 12.97
CA PRO A 380 23.13 -20.86 11.67
C PRO A 380 22.28 -19.73 11.06
N ALA A 381 22.94 -18.75 10.44
CA ALA A 381 22.28 -17.58 9.85
C ALA A 381 21.14 -17.94 8.87
N GLN A 382 21.31 -19.03 8.10
CA GLN A 382 20.29 -19.49 7.16
C GLN A 382 19.02 -20.01 7.85
N ALA A 383 19.17 -20.77 8.94
CA ALA A 383 18.03 -21.27 9.70
C ALA A 383 17.27 -20.10 10.36
N LEU A 384 18.01 -19.11 10.86
CA LEU A 384 17.43 -17.89 11.39
C LEU A 384 16.65 -17.13 10.32
N ALA A 385 17.20 -16.92 9.12
CA ALA A 385 16.52 -16.22 8.03
C ALA A 385 15.19 -16.90 7.61
N VAL A 386 15.13 -18.23 7.64
CA VAL A 386 13.87 -18.97 7.39
C VAL A 386 12.84 -18.65 8.47
N ALA A 387 13.23 -18.69 9.74
CA ALA A 387 12.33 -18.39 10.86
C ALA A 387 11.89 -16.91 10.88
N GLU A 388 12.77 -15.99 10.51
CA GLU A 388 12.47 -14.57 10.36
C GLU A 388 11.40 -14.34 9.30
N ARG A 389 11.59 -14.91 8.10
CA ARG A 389 10.58 -14.81 7.05
C ARG A 389 9.26 -15.45 7.45
N ALA A 390 9.30 -16.59 8.15
CA ALA A 390 8.10 -17.24 8.67
C ALA A 390 7.33 -16.36 9.67
N LEU A 391 8.04 -15.65 10.56
CA LEU A 391 7.46 -14.66 11.47
C LEU A 391 6.80 -13.52 10.69
N LEU A 392 7.48 -12.93 9.70
CA LEU A 392 6.88 -11.84 8.91
C LEU A 392 5.55 -12.26 8.28
N LEU A 393 5.45 -13.49 7.76
CA LEU A 393 4.21 -14.03 7.20
C LEU A 393 3.10 -14.21 8.24
N CYS A 394 3.45 -14.46 9.51
CA CYS A 394 2.49 -14.49 10.62
C CYS A 394 1.89 -13.11 10.97
N GLU A 395 2.53 -12.02 10.55
CA GLU A 395 2.17 -10.65 10.94
C GLU A 395 1.17 -9.97 10.01
N THR A 396 0.72 -10.66 8.95
CA THR A 396 -0.23 -10.07 7.98
C THR A 396 -1.50 -9.56 8.65
N SER A 397 -1.95 -8.34 8.28
CA SER A 397 -3.15 -7.71 8.85
C SER A 397 -4.41 -8.55 8.61
N CYS A 398 -4.46 -9.32 7.52
CA CYS A 398 -5.61 -10.14 7.12
C CYS A 398 -6.00 -11.17 8.18
N PHE A 399 -5.04 -11.70 8.94
CA PHE A 399 -5.32 -12.70 9.99
C PHE A 399 -6.20 -12.17 11.12
N VAL A 400 -6.19 -10.86 11.36
CA VAL A 400 -7.02 -10.23 12.40
C VAL A 400 -8.12 -9.35 11.84
N TYR A 401 -8.01 -8.87 10.60
CA TYR A 401 -9.01 -7.98 10.01
C TYR A 401 -10.40 -8.63 9.86
N TRP A 402 -10.46 -9.77 9.16
CA TRP A 402 -11.72 -10.36 8.66
C TRP A 402 -12.64 -11.00 9.71
N ASP A 403 -12.16 -11.22 10.94
CA ASP A 403 -12.92 -11.79 12.07
C ASP A 403 -13.68 -13.11 11.80
N SER A 404 -13.18 -13.96 10.91
CA SER A 404 -13.85 -15.23 10.57
C SER A 404 -13.11 -16.44 11.13
N ASP A 405 -13.80 -17.57 11.26
CA ASP A 405 -13.19 -18.84 11.67
C ASP A 405 -12.10 -19.27 10.70
N PHE A 406 -12.34 -19.11 9.39
CA PHE A 406 -11.36 -19.38 8.34
C PHE A 406 -10.05 -18.61 8.60
N TRP A 407 -10.12 -17.29 8.74
CA TRP A 407 -8.93 -16.45 8.94
C TRP A 407 -8.23 -16.72 10.29
N ALA A 408 -8.97 -17.09 11.32
CA ALA A 408 -8.40 -17.50 12.60
C ALA A 408 -7.61 -18.82 12.48
N GLU A 409 -8.16 -19.81 11.79
CA GLU A 409 -7.49 -21.09 11.55
C GLU A 409 -6.22 -20.91 10.70
N GLN A 410 -6.29 -20.04 9.68
CA GLN A 410 -5.13 -19.63 8.87
C GLN A 410 -4.01 -19.05 9.73
N ALA A 411 -4.35 -18.11 10.63
CA ALA A 411 -3.40 -17.49 11.54
C ALA A 411 -2.74 -18.51 12.48
N LEU A 412 -3.55 -19.38 13.10
CA LEU A 412 -3.06 -20.41 14.03
C LEU A 412 -2.21 -21.47 13.32
N GLN A 413 -2.57 -21.85 12.10
CA GLN A 413 -1.77 -22.76 11.28
C GLN A 413 -0.43 -22.12 10.91
N CYS A 414 -0.44 -20.84 10.53
CA CYS A 414 0.78 -20.10 10.23
C CYS A 414 1.71 -20.03 11.45
N LEU A 415 1.18 -19.71 12.63
CA LEU A 415 1.94 -19.67 13.88
C LEU A 415 2.53 -21.04 14.24
N ARG A 416 1.77 -22.14 14.09
CA ARG A 416 2.30 -23.50 14.31
C ARG A 416 3.45 -23.81 13.38
N TRP A 417 3.30 -23.50 12.08
CA TRP A 417 4.35 -23.68 11.09
C TRP A 417 5.59 -22.85 11.41
N ALA A 418 5.44 -21.55 11.67
CA ALA A 418 6.56 -20.67 11.96
C ALA A 418 7.31 -21.08 13.23
N ARG A 419 6.60 -21.51 14.29
CA ARG A 419 7.24 -22.10 15.49
C ARG A 419 8.07 -23.34 15.18
N ALA A 420 7.61 -24.19 14.26
CA ALA A 420 8.36 -25.38 13.84
C ALA A 420 9.61 -25.03 13.00
N THR A 421 9.69 -23.81 12.45
CA THR A 421 10.91 -23.33 11.78
C THR A 421 11.96 -22.77 12.74
N LEU A 422 11.62 -22.56 14.02
CA LEU A 422 12.59 -22.10 14.99
C LEU A 422 13.73 -23.13 15.12
N PRO A 423 15.00 -22.70 15.02
CA PRO A 423 16.12 -23.60 15.19
C PRO A 423 16.12 -24.19 16.60
N SER A 424 16.49 -25.46 16.73
CA SER A 424 16.70 -26.07 18.04
C SER A 424 17.84 -25.34 18.75
N ALA A 425 17.63 -25.03 20.04
CA ALA A 425 18.62 -24.38 20.90
C ALA A 425 19.88 -25.22 21.11
#